data_AF-A0A519M444-F1
#
_entry.id   AF-A0A519M444-F1
#
_cell.length_a   1.000
_cell.length_b   1.000
_cell.length_c   1.000
_cell.angle_alpha   90.00
_cell.angle_beta   90.00
_cell.angle_gamma   90.00
#
_symmetry.space_group_name_H-M   'P 1'
#
loop_
_entity.id
_entity.type
_entity.pdbx_description
1 polymer ?
#
loop_
_entity_poly.entity_id
_entity_poly.type
_entity_poly.pdbx_seq_one_letter_code
_entity_poly.pdbx_strand_id
1 'polypeptide(L)' 'ILCGHYIDFFNMIMPATVGDQWFIGAAEIGSIFFFFGLFLFVVFSALSKAPLMLKRNPYIEESKHFHY' A
#
# COMPACT_ATOMS: atom_id res chain seq x y z
N ILE A 1 -1.80 -10.06 -5.80
CA ILE A 1 -2.91 -9.40 -5.07
C ILE A 1 -2.85 -7.89 -5.25
N LEU A 2 -1.81 -7.20 -4.77
CA LEU A 2 -1.71 -5.74 -4.88
C LEU A 2 -1.79 -5.20 -6.32
N CYS A 3 -0.97 -5.73 -7.24
CA CYS A 3 -1.06 -5.33 -8.65
C CYS A 3 -2.39 -5.73 -9.31
N GLY A 4 -3.02 -6.82 -8.84
CA GLY A 4 -4.33 -7.25 -9.31
C GLY A 4 -5.42 -6.24 -8.92
N HIS A 5 -5.46 -5.84 -7.65
CA HIS A 5 -6.37 -4.80 -7.19
C HIS A 5 -6.11 -3.44 -7.82
N TYR A 6 -4.86 -3.10 -8.12
CA TYR A 6 -4.57 -1.90 -8.90
C TYR A 6 -5.25 -1.94 -10.28
N ILE A 7 -5.15 -3.08 -10.98
CA ILE A 7 -5.79 -3.29 -12.27
C ILE A 7 -7.33 -3.29 -12.14
N ASP A 8 -7.89 -3.83 -11.05
CA ASP A 8 -9.34 -3.76 -10.79
C ASP A 8 -9.83 -2.30 -10.72
N PHE A 9 -9.12 -1.44 -9.97
CA PHE A 9 -9.43 -0.01 -9.89
C PHE A 9 -9.22 0.71 -11.23
N PHE A 10 -8.13 0.37 -11.94
CA PHE A 10 -7.85 0.92 -13.26
C PHE A 10 -8.99 0.61 -14.25
N ASN A 11 -9.43 -0.65 -14.29
CA ASN A 11 -10.53 -1.09 -15.15
C ASN A 11 -11.88 -0.47 -14.78
N MET A 12 -12.09 -0.07 -13.52
CA MET A 12 -13.32 0.59 -13.10
C MET A 12 -13.35 2.08 -13.45
N ILE A 13 -12.20 2.77 -13.38
CA ILE A 13 -12.13 4.23 -13.48
C ILE A 13 -11.82 4.68 -14.91
N MET A 14 -10.85 4.04 -15.58
CA MET A 14 -10.37 4.47 -16.90
C MET A 14 -11.42 4.47 -18.02
N PRO A 15 -12.26 3.44 -18.20
CA PRO A 15 -13.27 3.47 -19.25
C PRO A 15 -14.33 4.55 -18.99
N ALA A 16 -14.57 4.93 -17.73
CA ALA A 16 -15.53 5.96 -17.37
C ALA A 16 -15.00 7.39 -17.58
N THR A 17 -13.68 7.61 -17.46
CA THR A 17 -13.07 8.94 -17.56
C THR A 17 -12.47 9.25 -18.93
N VAL A 18 -11.89 8.25 -19.61
CA VAL A 18 -11.19 8.42 -20.88
C VAL A 18 -11.72 7.53 -22.02
N GLY A 19 -12.66 6.63 -21.73
CA GLY A 19 -13.25 5.73 -22.74
C GLY A 19 -12.19 4.92 -23.49
N ASP A 20 -12.19 5.03 -24.82
CA ASP A 20 -11.27 4.29 -25.70
C ASP A 20 -9.84 4.85 -25.74
N GLN A 21 -9.57 6.00 -25.10
CA GLN A 21 -8.27 6.69 -25.14
C GLN A 21 -7.42 6.38 -23.89
N TRP A 22 -7.57 5.21 -23.28
CA TRP A 22 -6.76 4.83 -22.13
C TRP A 22 -5.36 4.40 -22.57
N PHE A 23 -4.33 4.94 -21.92
CA PHE A 23 -2.93 4.54 -22.13
C PHE A 23 -2.17 4.56 -20.81
N ILE A 24 -1.29 3.58 -20.63
CA ILE A 24 -0.35 3.57 -19.50
C ILE A 24 0.83 4.46 -19.88
N GLY A 25 0.64 5.76 -19.70
CA GLY A 25 1.63 6.77 -20.04
C GLY A 25 2.55 7.14 -18.88
N ALA A 26 3.41 8.14 -19.13
CA ALA A 26 4.26 8.72 -18.11
C ALA A 26 3.47 9.31 -16.93
N ALA A 27 2.23 9.76 -17.15
CA ALA A 27 1.35 10.27 -16.10
C ALA A 27 0.89 9.18 -15.12
N GLU A 28 0.45 8.03 -15.63
CA GLU A 28 0.06 6.88 -14.80
C GLU A 28 1.26 6.37 -13.99
N ILE A 29 2.39 6.11 -14.67
CA ILE A 29 3.60 5.62 -14.02
C ILE A 29 4.10 6.64 -12.99
N GLY A 30 4.14 7.93 -13.34
CA GLY A 30 4.57 9.01 -12.46
C GLY A 30 3.71 9.13 -11.21
N SER A 31 2.38 9.04 -11.35
CA SER A 31 1.46 9.10 -10.22
C SER A 31 1.60 7.90 -9.28
N ILE A 32 1.73 6.68 -9.82
CA ILE A 32 1.98 5.47 -9.01
C ILE A 32 3.27 5.62 -8.21
N PHE A 33 4.38 5.99 -8.86
CA PHE A 33 5.66 6.15 -8.16
C PHE A 33 5.65 7.28 -7.13
N PHE A 34 4.95 8.39 -7.42
CA PHE A 34 4.80 9.49 -6.48
C PHE A 34 4.04 9.07 -5.21
N PHE A 35 2.85 8.47 -5.37
CA PHE A 35 2.07 8.02 -4.22
C PHE A 35 2.72 6.84 -3.49
N PHE A 36 3.37 5.94 -4.21
CA PHE A 36 4.13 4.84 -3.62
C PHE A 36 5.31 5.36 -2.78
N GLY A 37 6.09 6.30 -3.32
CA GLY A 37 7.19 6.93 -2.60
C GLY A 37 6.72 7.69 -1.36
N LEU A 38 5.63 8.46 -1.49
CA LEU A 38 5.02 9.17 -0.37
C LEU A 38 4.52 8.20 0.72
N PHE A 39 3.86 7.12 0.31
CA PHE A 39 3.36 6.09 1.20
C PHE A 39 4.49 5.45 2.00
N LEU A 40 5.55 5.00 1.32
CA LEU A 40 6.72 4.43 2.00
C LEU A 40 7.36 5.43 2.96
N PHE A 41 7.55 6.68 2.53
CA PHE A 41 8.14 7.71 3.38
C PHE A 41 7.33 7.92 4.68
N VAL A 42 6.01 8.05 4.57
CA VAL A 42 5.12 8.24 5.73
C VAL A 42 5.12 7.00 6.63
N VAL A 43 5.03 5.79 6.07
CA VAL A 43 5.00 4.55 6.84
C VAL A 43 6.31 4.32 7.58
N PHE A 44 7.46 4.45 6.92
CA PHE A 44 8.76 4.30 7.59
C PHE A 44 9.02 5.40 8.62
N SER A 45 8.58 6.64 8.35
CA SER A 45 8.65 7.73 9.33
C SER A 45 7.74 7.49 10.54
N ALA A 46 6.59 6.86 10.36
CA ALA A 46 5.70 6.49 11.47
C ALA A 46 6.27 5.31 12.27
N LEU A 47 6.80 4.30 11.60
CA LEU A 47 7.41 3.13 12.22
C LEU A 47 8.64 3.50 13.07
N SER A 48 9.43 4.49 12.66
CA SER A 48 10.60 4.92 13.44
C SER A 48 10.26 5.68 14.72
N LYS A 49 9.01 6.18 14.86
CA LYS A 49 8.55 6.94 16.04
C LYS A 49 8.10 6.05 17.19
N ALA A 50 7.91 4.76 16.98
CA ALA A 50 7.40 3.84 17.99
C ALA A 50 8.20 2.53 18.02
N PRO A 51 8.32 1.88 19.19
CA PRO A 51 8.95 0.57 19.27
C PRO A 51 8.12 -0.47 18.52
N LEU A 52 8.77 -1.25 17.65
CA LEU A 52 8.13 -2.31 16.85
C LEU A 52 7.46 -3.40 17.69
N MET A 53 7.92 -3.60 18.93
CA MET A 53 7.35 -4.56 19.89
C MET A 53 6.74 -3.80 21.06
N LEU A 54 5.44 -4.02 21.29
CA LEU A 54 4.78 -3.53 22.49
C LEU A 54 5.30 -4.27 23.73
N LYS A 55 5.82 -3.53 24.71
CA LYS A 55 6.35 -4.14 25.95
C LYS A 55 5.28 -4.53 26.97
N ARG A 56 4.06 -4.01 26.87
CA ARG A 56 2.98 -4.18 27.87
C ARG A 56 1.66 -4.55 27.20
N ASN A 57 1.66 -5.65 26.45
CA ASN A 57 0.44 -6.25 25.91
C ASN A 57 0.20 -7.61 26.58
N PRO A 58 -0.97 -7.85 27.22
CA PRO A 58 -1.30 -9.12 27.87
C PRO A 58 -1.13 -10.37 26.99
N TYR A 59 -1.28 -10.21 25.67
CA TYR A 59 -1.23 -11.31 24.70
C TYR A 59 0.12 -11.44 23.97
N ILE A 60 1.15 -10.68 24.40
CA ILE A 60 2.46 -10.69 23.72
C ILE A 60 3.22 -12.01 23.93
N GLU A 61 3.08 -12.65 25.08
CA GLU A 61 3.80 -13.89 25.42
C GLU A 61 3.23 -15.09 24.66
N GLU A 62 1.90 -15.22 24.58
CA GLU A 62 1.24 -16.26 23.78
C GLU A 62 1.51 -16.09 22.28
N SER A 63 1.59 -14.86 21.77
CA SER A 63 1.87 -14.58 20.36
C SER A 63 3.32 -14.92 19.96
N LYS A 64 4.28 -14.81 20.88
CA LYS A 64 5.69 -15.18 20.63
C LYS A 64 5.89 -16.69 20.52
N HIS A 65 5.08 -17.45 21.24
CA HIS A 65 5.09 -18.92 21.24
C HIS A 65 4.02 -19.50 20.32
N PHE A 66 3.46 -18.68 19.43
CA PHE A 66 2.44 -19.12 18.48
C PHE A 66 3.08 -20.04 17.43
N HIS A 67 2.56 -21.26 17.34
CA HIS A 67 2.89 -22.23 16.31
C HIS A 67 1.59 -22.69 15.65
N TYR A 68 1.58 -22.79 14.32
CA TYR A 68 0.46 -23.24 13.49
C TYR A 68 0.86 -24.50 12.71
#